data_AF-A0A7J2UV90-F1
#
_entry.id   AF-A0A7J2UV90-F1
#
_cell.length_a   1.000
_cell.length_b   1.000
_cell.length_c   1.000
_cell.angle_alpha   90.00
_cell.angle_beta   90.00
_cell.angle_gamma   90.00
#
_symmetry.space_group_name_H-M   'P 1'
#
loop_
_entity.id
_entity.type
_entity.pdbx_description
1 polymer ?
#
loop_
_entity_poly.entity_id
_entity_poly.type
_entity_poly.pdbx_seq_one_letter_code
_entity_poly.pdbx_strand_id
1 'polypeptide(L)'
;MLPSGIVEKRCHFCNKRGPVYVELHTKGKAKSICEKCYKSEIAVPRQPVDDQDTCGECDVIVNKSDRYCHSCGNLLEMRCKNCEKKVKSSDRFCSNCGEKVF
;
A
#
# COMPACT_ATOMS: atom_id res chain seq x y z
N MET A 1 -4.75 20.40 41.46
CA MET A 1 -5.05 20.31 40.03
C MET A 1 -3.87 19.65 39.35
N LEU A 2 -3.95 18.37 39.00
CA LEU A 2 -2.89 17.64 38.29
C LEU A 2 -3.07 17.87 36.78
N PRO A 3 -2.01 18.20 36.02
CA PRO A 3 -2.15 18.36 34.57
C PRO A 3 -2.45 16.99 33.95
N SER A 4 -3.60 16.88 33.32
CA SER A 4 -3.98 15.78 32.43
C SER A 4 -2.87 15.56 31.39
N GLY A 5 -2.35 14.34 31.22
CA GLY A 5 -1.60 14.08 29.97
C GLY A 5 -0.55 12.97 29.87
N ILE A 6 -0.36 12.06 30.83
CA ILE A 6 0.50 10.87 30.60
C ILE A 6 -0.29 9.63 31.00
N VAL A 7 -1.04 9.06 30.05
CA VAL A 7 -1.71 7.77 30.27
C VAL A 7 -0.70 6.66 29.94
N GLU A 8 -0.22 5.95 30.95
CA GLU A 8 0.60 4.75 30.79
C GLU A 8 -0.20 3.67 30.05
N LYS A 9 -0.09 3.66 28.72
CA LYS A 9 -0.76 2.69 27.87
C LYS A 9 0.21 1.58 27.47
N ARG A 10 -0.37 0.47 27.05
CA ARG A 10 0.39 -0.67 26.56
C ARG A 10 0.60 -0.52 25.05
N CYS A 11 1.83 -0.71 24.58
CA CYS A 11 2.12 -0.76 23.15
C CYS A 11 1.37 -1.94 22.52
N HIS A 12 0.62 -1.70 21.44
CA HIS A 12 -0.11 -2.73 20.69
C HIS A 12 0.81 -3.81 20.11
N PHE A 13 2.06 -3.46 19.77
CA PHE A 13 3.02 -4.36 19.14
C PHE A 13 3.84 -5.16 20.16
N CYS A 14 4.56 -4.50 21.06
CA CYS A 14 5.47 -5.17 21.99
C CYS A 14 4.88 -5.42 23.38
N ASN A 15 3.62 -5.03 23.62
CA ASN A 15 2.92 -5.25 24.89
C ASN A 15 3.60 -4.61 26.12
N LYS A 16 4.59 -3.71 25.94
CA LYS A 16 5.28 -3.00 27.03
C LYS A 16 4.45 -1.80 27.51
N ARG A 17 4.45 -1.55 28.83
CA ARG A 17 3.92 -0.32 29.46
C ARG A 17 4.97 0.78 29.38
N GLY A 18 4.53 2.01 29.10
CA GLY A 18 5.39 3.19 29.11
C GLY A 18 4.70 4.40 28.48
N PRO A 19 5.43 5.52 28.30
CA PRO A 19 4.92 6.65 27.55
C PRO A 19 4.70 6.21 26.10
N VAL A 20 3.46 6.33 25.64
CA VAL A 20 3.04 5.91 24.31
C VAL A 20 2.99 7.13 23.39
N TYR A 21 3.56 6.99 22.19
CA TYR A 21 3.47 7.98 21.12
C TYR A 21 2.29 7.58 20.20
N VAL A 22 1.26 8.43 20.05
CA VAL A 22 0.09 8.11 19.22
C VAL A 22 -0.28 9.31 18.37
N GLU A 23 -0.20 9.17 17.04
CA GLU A 23 -1.24 9.58 16.07
C GLU A 23 -1.10 8.74 14.79
N LEU A 24 -2.06 7.85 14.50
CA LEU A 24 -2.18 7.19 13.20
C LEU A 24 -3.66 7.09 12.82
N HIS A 25 -4.12 8.06 12.04
CA HIS A 25 -5.43 8.05 11.41
C HIS A 25 -5.38 7.21 10.13
N THR A 26 -5.57 5.90 10.26
CA THR A 26 -6.05 5.09 9.14
C THR A 26 -7.39 4.47 9.54
N LYS A 27 -8.48 4.99 8.97
CA LYS A 27 -9.85 4.50 9.17
C LYS A 27 -10.36 4.54 10.63
N GLY A 28 -10.07 5.62 11.36
CA GLY A 28 -10.80 5.99 12.59
C GLY A 28 -10.46 5.21 13.88
N LYS A 29 -9.34 4.47 13.95
CA LYS A 29 -8.92 3.77 15.19
C LYS A 29 -7.52 4.20 15.64
N ALA A 30 -7.45 4.96 16.73
CA ALA A 30 -6.18 5.32 17.38
C ALA A 30 -5.59 4.11 18.13
N LYS A 31 -4.36 3.70 17.79
CA LYS A 31 -3.63 2.62 18.46
C LYS A 31 -2.43 3.16 19.25
N SER A 32 -2.22 2.63 20.45
CA SER A 32 -1.07 2.97 21.30
C SER A 32 0.21 2.26 20.85
N ILE A 33 1.23 3.00 20.40
CA ILE A 33 2.52 2.45 19.96
C ILE A 33 3.66 3.13 20.75
N CYS A 34 4.72 2.38 21.11
CA CYS A 34 5.89 2.98 21.76
C CYS A 34 6.91 3.49 20.73
N GLU A 35 7.75 4.45 21.11
CA GLU A 35 8.75 5.06 20.23
C GLU A 35 9.64 4.03 19.52
N LYS A 36 10.07 2.98 20.24
CA LYS A 36 10.90 1.90 19.68
C LYS A 36 10.18 1.13 18.57
N CYS A 37 8.93 0.71 18.81
CA CYS A 37 8.13 0.03 17.78
C CYS A 37 7.76 0.96 16.63
N TYR A 38 7.55 2.25 16.91
CA TYR A 38 7.29 3.26 15.89
C TYR A 38 8.48 3.42 14.93
N LYS A 39 9.70 3.56 15.47
CA LYS A 39 10.94 3.72 14.70
C LYS A 39 11.37 2.45 13.96
N SER A 40 11.00 1.26 14.45
CA SER A 40 11.40 -0.01 13.84
C SER A 40 10.53 -0.46 12.67
N GLU A 41 9.25 -0.04 12.58
CA GLU A 41 8.33 -0.61 11.56
C GLU A 41 7.33 0.39 10.92
N ILE A 42 7.31 1.68 11.28
CA ILE A 42 6.33 2.66 10.73
C ILE A 42 6.99 4.02 10.36
N ALA A 43 8.33 4.13 10.41
CA ALA A 43 9.05 5.33 9.95
C ALA A 43 9.46 5.29 8.48
N VAL A 44 9.03 4.29 7.71
CA VAL A 44 8.81 4.57 6.29
C VAL A 44 7.39 5.13 6.29
N PRO A 45 7.15 6.44 6.07
CA PRO A 45 5.89 6.81 5.44
C PRO A 45 5.73 5.79 4.32
N ARG A 46 4.61 5.04 4.26
CA ARG A 46 4.26 4.44 2.97
C ARG A 46 4.41 5.62 2.04
N GLN A 47 5.43 5.59 1.20
CA GLN A 47 5.58 6.59 0.17
C GLN A 47 4.17 6.70 -0.42
N PRO A 48 3.71 7.88 -0.86
CA PRO A 48 2.72 7.87 -1.90
C PRO A 48 3.39 7.06 -3.00
N VAL A 49 3.15 5.76 -2.98
CA VAL A 49 3.52 4.87 -4.03
C VAL A 49 2.74 5.50 -5.15
N ASP A 50 3.46 6.05 -6.10
CA ASP A 50 2.95 6.42 -7.42
C ASP A 50 2.50 5.11 -8.09
N ASP A 51 1.55 4.44 -7.44
CA ASP A 51 0.87 3.21 -7.76
C ASP A 51 -0.58 3.56 -8.08
N GLN A 52 -0.87 4.84 -8.32
CA GLN A 52 -2.08 5.28 -8.99
C GLN A 52 -1.73 5.62 -10.43
N ASP A 53 -2.57 5.11 -11.32
CA ASP A 53 -2.56 5.35 -12.75
C ASP A 53 -3.97 5.81 -13.15
N THR A 54 -4.11 6.28 -14.38
CA THR A 54 -5.41 6.69 -14.90
C THR A 54 -5.86 5.70 -15.96
N CYS A 55 -7.10 5.24 -15.87
CA CYS A 55 -7.66 4.37 -16.89
C CYS A 55 -7.77 5.13 -18.22
N GLY A 56 -7.03 4.71 -19.25
CA GLY A 56 -7.08 5.35 -20.57
C GLY A 56 -8.44 5.32 -21.29
N GLU A 57 -9.40 4.51 -20.83
CA GLU A 57 -10.74 4.40 -21.43
C GLU A 57 -11.80 5.28 -20.74
N CYS A 58 -11.71 5.47 -19.42
CA CYS A 58 -12.75 6.15 -18.64
C CYS A 58 -12.22 7.24 -17.70
N ASP A 59 -10.91 7.51 -17.75
CA ASP A 59 -10.19 8.53 -17.00
C ASP A 59 -10.28 8.42 -15.46
N VAL A 60 -10.75 7.28 -14.94
CA VAL A 60 -10.81 7.04 -13.50
C VAL A 60 -9.43 6.69 -12.93
N ILE A 61 -9.17 7.11 -11.70
CA ILE A 61 -7.98 6.73 -10.95
C ILE A 61 -8.07 5.24 -10.59
N VAL A 62 -7.05 4.47 -10.96
CA VAL A 62 -6.90 3.03 -10.73
C VAL A 62 -5.55 2.77 -10.07
N ASN A 63 -5.36 1.63 -9.40
CA ASN A 63 -4.02 1.29 -8.93
C ASN A 63 -3.21 0.65 -10.06
N LYS A 64 -1.90 0.90 -10.13
CA LYS A 64 -0.95 0.19 -11.02
C LYS A 64 -0.86 -1.31 -10.75
N SER A 65 -1.42 -1.77 -9.64
CA SER A 65 -1.55 -3.19 -9.31
C SER A 65 -2.92 -3.78 -9.67
N ASP A 66 -3.89 -2.95 -10.09
CA ASP A 66 -5.19 -3.42 -10.56
C ASP A 66 -5.05 -4.08 -11.95
N ARG A 67 -5.62 -5.28 -12.10
CA ARG A 67 -5.66 -5.96 -13.40
C ARG A 67 -6.74 -5.39 -14.32
N TYR A 68 -7.84 -4.93 -13.72
CA TYR A 68 -9.00 -4.39 -14.41
C TYR A 68 -9.43 -3.10 -13.76
N CYS A 69 -9.93 -2.16 -14.56
CA CYS A 69 -10.56 -0.95 -14.06
C CYS A 69 -11.83 -1.31 -13.30
N HIS A 70 -11.94 -0.88 -12.04
CA HIS A 70 -13.12 -1.14 -11.22
C HIS A 70 -14.37 -0.37 -11.69
N SER A 71 -14.21 0.62 -12.58
CA SER A 71 -15.31 1.45 -13.08
C SER A 71 -15.83 0.97 -14.43
N CYS A 72 -14.94 0.75 -15.42
CA CYS A 72 -15.35 0.37 -16.77
C CYS A 72 -15.05 -1.10 -17.13
N GLY A 73 -14.28 -1.82 -16.30
CA GLY A 73 -13.89 -3.21 -16.56
C GLY A 73 -12.73 -3.38 -17.56
N ASN A 74 -12.15 -2.30 -18.09
CA ASN A 74 -11.03 -2.40 -19.04
C ASN A 74 -9.79 -3.03 -18.39
N LEU A 75 -9.02 -3.80 -19.17
CA LEU A 75 -7.78 -4.44 -18.70
C LEU A 75 -6.66 -3.39 -18.59
N LEU A 76 -6.13 -3.18 -17.39
CA LEU A 76 -5.10 -2.18 -17.10
C LEU A 76 -3.69 -2.79 -17.16
N GLU A 77 -3.56 -4.05 -16.76
CA GLU A 77 -2.28 -4.76 -16.68
C GLU A 77 -2.40 -6.15 -17.32
N MET A 78 -1.59 -6.39 -18.35
CA MET A 78 -1.38 -7.74 -18.87
C MET A 78 -0.21 -8.41 -18.16
N ARG A 79 -0.34 -9.71 -17.91
CA ARG A 79 0.74 -10.56 -17.39
C ARG A 79 1.02 -11.69 -18.35
N CYS A 80 2.28 -12.05 -18.47
CA CYS A 80 2.70 -13.23 -19.21
C CYS A 80 2.12 -14.48 -18.55
N LYS A 81 1.49 -15.37 -19.33
CA LYS A 81 0.92 -16.63 -18.79
C LYS A 81 1.98 -17.65 -18.37
N ASN A 82 3.20 -17.50 -18.89
CA ASN A 82 4.31 -18.43 -18.65
C ASN A 82 5.12 -18.04 -17.40
N CYS A 83 5.46 -16.76 -17.23
CA CYS A 83 6.31 -16.29 -16.13
C CYS A 83 5.65 -15.28 -15.19
N GLU A 84 4.37 -14.95 -15.41
CA GLU A 84 3.54 -14.07 -14.58
C GLU A 84 4.04 -12.63 -14.42
N LYS A 85 5.10 -12.25 -15.15
CA LYS A 85 5.61 -10.87 -15.21
C LYS A 85 4.64 -9.96 -15.96
N LYS A 86 4.57 -8.70 -15.51
CA LYS A 86 3.87 -7.62 -16.21
C LYS A 86 4.42 -7.50 -17.64
N VAL A 87 3.54 -7.44 -18.61
CA VAL A 87 3.84 -7.20 -20.03
C VAL A 87 2.97 -6.05 -20.51
N LYS A 88 3.47 -5.21 -21.41
CA LYS A 88 2.64 -4.14 -21.98
C LYS A 88 1.67 -4.77 -22.97
N SER A 89 0.49 -4.18 -23.09
CA SER A 89 -0.52 -4.60 -24.07
C SER A 89 -0.03 -4.50 -25.52
N SER A 90 0.97 -3.66 -25.80
CA SER A 90 1.62 -3.55 -27.11
C SER A 90 2.79 -4.52 -27.33
N ASP A 91 3.25 -5.26 -26.30
CA ASP A 91 4.34 -6.22 -26.46
C ASP A 91 3.86 -7.46 -27.23
N ARG A 92 4.62 -7.89 -28.24
CA ARG A 92 4.37 -9.17 -28.95
C ARG A 92 4.95 -10.37 -28.20
N PHE A 93 6.04 -10.14 -27.46
CA PHE A 93 6.77 -11.15 -26.71
C PHE A 93 7.06 -10.63 -25.29
N CYS A 94 7.04 -11.53 -24.32
CA CYS A 94 7.40 -11.21 -22.96
C CYS A 94 8.90 -10.88 -22.88
N SER A 95 9.26 -9.68 -22.45
CA SER A 95 10.67 -9.29 -22.28
C SER A 95 11.41 -10.06 -21.18
N ASN A 96 10.70 -10.87 -20.38
CA ASN A 96 11.28 -11.65 -19.30
C ASN A 96 11.58 -13.10 -19.68
N CYS A 97 10.67 -13.78 -20.39
CA CYS A 97 10.83 -15.19 -20.75
C CYS A 97 10.81 -15.49 -22.25
N GLY A 98 10.54 -14.49 -23.10
CA GLY A 98 10.47 -14.65 -24.55
C GLY A 98 9.16 -15.29 -25.06
N GLU A 99 8.24 -15.68 -24.18
CA GLU A 99 6.94 -16.24 -24.55
C GLU A 99 6.11 -15.24 -25.36
N LYS A 100 5.36 -15.74 -26.34
CA LYS A 100 4.45 -14.91 -27.15
C LYS A 100 3.22 -14.52 -26.33
N VAL A 101 2.92 -13.22 -26.23
CA VAL A 101 1.83 -12.70 -25.36
C VAL A 101 0.67 -12.05 -26.12
N PHE A 102 0.79 -11.91 -27.45
CA PHE A 102 -0.22 -11.34 -28.36
C PHE A 102 -0.52 -12.31 -29.51
#